data_AF-A0A850MTD0-F1
#
_entry.id   AF-A0A850MTD0-F1
#
_cell.length_a   1.000
_cell.length_b   1.000
_cell.length_c   1.000
_cell.angle_alpha   90.00
_cell.angle_beta   90.00
_cell.angle_gamma   90.00
#
_symmetry.space_group_name_H-M   'P 1'
#
loop_
_entity.id
_entity.type
_entity.pdbx_description
1 polymer ?
#
loop_
_entity_poly.entity_id
_entity_poly.type
_entity_poly.pdbx_seq_one_letter_code
_entity_poly.pdbx_strand_id
1 'polypeptide(L)' 'MDYSETFLEMLQFLQLTYKKFPKFMIEIMAENYGIPLKEVKPLMHKFRKEGILIILRDEGYTFTLNKDSLNEFIF' A
#
# COMPACT_ATOMS: atom_id res chain seq x y z
N MET A 1 13.90 -3.29 11.23
CA MET A 1 13.96 -2.23 10.22
C MET A 1 12.54 -1.78 9.99
N ASP A 2 12.26 -0.49 10.06
CA ASP A 2 10.92 0.04 9.76
C ASP A 2 10.83 0.25 8.25
N TYR A 3 9.86 -0.40 7.61
CA TYR A 3 9.62 -0.31 6.17
C TYR A 3 8.40 0.58 5.84
N SER A 4 7.83 1.28 6.83
CA SER A 4 6.58 2.01 6.65
C SER A 4 6.69 3.10 5.56
N GLU A 5 7.76 3.89 5.57
CA GLU A 5 7.99 4.95 4.58
C GLU A 5 8.14 4.37 3.17
N THR A 6 9.05 3.41 2.98
CA THR A 6 9.24 2.73 1.69
C THR A 6 7.97 2.02 1.20
N PHE A 7 7.17 1.46 2.11
CA PHE A 7 5.89 0.83 1.78
C PHE A 7 4.86 1.88 1.35
N LEU A 8 4.82 3.04 2.00
CA LEU A 8 3.94 4.15 1.59
C LEU A 8 4.32 4.66 0.19
N GLU A 9 5.60 4.91 -0.08
CA GLU A 9 6.11 5.32 -1.39
C GLU A 9 5.72 4.33 -2.49
N MET A 10 5.88 3.03 -2.22
CA MET A 10 5.48 1.96 -3.14
C MET A 10 3.96 1.97 -3.41
N LEU A 11 3.14 2.12 -2.36
CA LEU A 11 1.69 2.20 -2.53
C LEU A 11 1.27 3.46 -3.28
N GLN A 12 1.95 4.59 -3.05
CA GLN A 12 1.71 5.84 -3.78
C GLN A 12 2.04 5.68 -5.27
N PHE A 13 3.16 5.02 -5.59
CA PHE A 13 3.48 4.66 -6.97
C PHE A 13 2.36 3.81 -7.60
N LEU A 14 1.94 2.72 -6.94
CA LEU A 14 0.85 1.88 -7.43
C LEU A 14 -0.46 2.66 -7.62
N GLN A 15 -0.78 3.56 -6.69
CA GLN A 15 -1.95 4.44 -6.75
C GLN A 15 -1.89 5.39 -7.95
N LEU A 16 -0.74 6.02 -8.20
CA LEU A 16 -0.56 6.96 -9.31
C LEU A 16 -0.61 6.24 -10.66
N THR A 17 0.00 5.06 -10.77
CA THR A 17 0.07 4.31 -12.03
C THR A 17 -1.25 3.60 -12.38
N TYR A 18 -1.89 2.94 -11.40
CA TYR A 18 -3.02 2.03 -11.68
C TYR A 18 -4.36 2.50 -11.11
N LYS A 19 -4.38 3.53 -10.24
CA LYS A 19 -5.54 4.02 -9.45
C LYS A 19 -6.10 3.03 -8.43
N LYS A 20 -6.07 1.73 -8.72
CA LYS A 20 -6.44 0.62 -7.85
C LYS A 20 -5.52 -0.55 -8.19
N PHE A 21 -5.22 -1.38 -7.20
CA PHE A 21 -4.27 -2.48 -7.40
C PHE A 21 -4.64 -3.72 -6.57
N PRO A 22 -4.53 -4.92 -7.12
CA PRO A 22 -4.75 -6.17 -6.39
C PRO A 22 -3.59 -6.51 -5.45
N LYS A 23 -3.83 -7.42 -4.49
CA LYS A 23 -2.84 -7.85 -3.49
C LYS A 23 -1.52 -8.33 -4.12
N PHE A 24 -1.58 -9.10 -5.19
CA PHE A 24 -0.38 -9.67 -5.80
C PHE A 24 0.57 -8.58 -6.34
N MET A 25 0.03 -7.43 -6.77
CA MET A 25 0.89 -6.32 -7.22
C MET A 25 1.65 -5.69 -6.05
N ILE A 26 1.05 -5.63 -4.86
CA ILE A 26 1.73 -5.17 -3.64
C ILE A 26 2.89 -6.13 -3.33
N GLU A 27 2.67 -7.45 -3.45
CA GLU A 27 3.69 -8.46 -3.16
C GLU A 27 4.86 -8.42 -4.16
N ILE A 28 4.56 -8.31 -5.46
CA ILE A 28 5.60 -8.19 -6.51
C ILE A 28 6.38 -6.89 -6.36
N MET A 29 5.71 -5.76 -6.11
CA MET A 29 6.37 -4.47 -6.00
C MET A 29 7.19 -4.36 -4.71
N ALA A 30 6.80 -5.03 -3.63
CA ALA A 30 7.56 -5.04 -2.38
C ALA A 30 8.98 -5.55 -2.59
N GLU A 31 9.18 -6.58 -3.42
CA GLU A 31 10.51 -7.09 -3.75
C GLU A 31 11.36 -6.04 -4.49
N ASN A 32 10.76 -5.30 -5.43
CA ASN A 32 11.44 -4.22 -6.16
C ASN A 32 11.86 -3.05 -5.26
N TYR A 33 11.15 -2.84 -4.16
CA TYR A 33 11.43 -1.80 -3.16
C TYR A 33 12.29 -2.33 -1.99
N GLY A 34 12.78 -3.57 -2.07
CA GLY A 34 13.62 -4.17 -1.02
C GLY A 34 12.87 -4.53 0.26
N ILE A 35 11.55 -4.58 0.23
CA ILE A 35 10.70 -4.94 1.38
C ILE A 35 10.56 -6.47 1.41
N PRO A 36 11.01 -7.16 2.48
CA PRO A 36 10.86 -8.60 2.58
C PRO A 36 9.38 -9.00 2.57
N LEU A 37 9.01 -10.04 1.81
CA LEU A 37 7.61 -10.51 1.71
C LEU A 37 6.93 -10.78 3.08
N LYS A 38 7.71 -11.23 4.08
CA LYS A 38 7.22 -11.44 5.45
C LYS A 38 6.72 -10.16 6.13
N GLU A 39 7.21 -8.99 5.73
CA GLU A 39 6.85 -7.68 6.28
C GLU A 39 5.61 -7.10 5.58
N VAL A 40 5.31 -7.53 4.35
CA VAL A 40 4.19 -7.00 3.55
C VAL A 40 2.85 -7.17 4.25
N LYS A 41 2.55 -8.37 4.77
CA LYS A 41 1.26 -8.64 5.44
C LYS A 41 1.09 -7.81 6.72
N PRO A 42 2.09 -7.72 7.64
CA PRO A 42 2.07 -6.78 8.76
C PRO A 42 1.83 -5.32 8.33
N LEU A 43 2.55 -4.84 7.31
CA LEU A 43 2.43 -3.46 6.83
C LEU A 43 1.05 -3.18 6.24
N MET A 44 0.53 -4.06 5.38
CA MET A 44 -0.84 -3.98 4.88
C MET A 44 -1.85 -3.93 6.02
N HIS A 45 -1.66 -4.72 7.07
CA HIS A 45 -2.55 -4.70 8.22
C HIS A 45 -2.49 -3.39 9.01
N LYS A 46 -1.28 -2.88 9.25
CA LYS A 46 -1.03 -1.57 9.88
C LYS A 46 -1.71 -0.45 9.10
N PHE A 47 -1.41 -0.31 7.81
CA PHE A 47 -1.91 0.77 6.97
C PHE A 47 -3.43 0.73 6.76
N ARG A 48 -4.03 -0.47 6.79
CA ARG A 48 -5.50 -0.60 6.81
C ARG A 48 -6.11 -0.13 8.13
N LYS A 49 -5.48 -0.44 9.26
CA LYS A 49 -5.95 0.04 10.57
C LYS A 49 -5.83 1.55 10.71
N GLU A 50 -4.81 2.13 10.10
CA GLU A 50 -4.57 3.58 10.03
C GLU A 50 -5.46 4.28 8.99
N GLY A 51 -6.25 3.54 8.20
CA GLY A 51 -7.14 4.11 7.19
C GLY A 51 -6.44 4.62 5.93
N ILE A 52 -5.12 4.39 5.80
CA ILE A 52 -4.32 4.77 4.63
C ILE A 52 -4.61 3.83 3.45
N LEU A 53 -4.68 2.52 3.70
CA LEU A 53 -4.94 1.50 2.69
C LEU A 53 -6.39 1.01 2.82
N ILE A 54 -7.18 1.14 1.75
CA ILE A 54 -8.58 0.74 1.71
C ILE A 54 -8.72 -0.53 0.87
N ILE A 55 -9.52 -1.47 1.35
CA ILE A 55 -9.89 -2.68 0.60
C ILE A 55 -11.27 -2.51 -0.04
N LEU A 56 -11.35 -2.69 -1.36
CA LEU A 56 -12.59 -2.65 -2.12
C LEU A 56 -13.08 -4.08 -2.31
N ARG A 57 -13.96 -4.53 -1.40
CA ARG A 57 -14.43 -5.93 -1.36
C ARG A 57 -15.27 -6.29 -2.57
N ASP A 58 -16.02 -5.34 -3.10
CA ASP A 58 -16.93 -5.53 -4.24
C ASP A 58 -16.19 -5.69 -5.58
N GLU A 59 -14.88 -5.40 -5.60
CA GLU A 59 -14.02 -5.46 -6.80
C GLU A 59 -12.96 -6.58 -6.69
N GLY A 60 -13.28 -7.69 -6.03
CA GLY A 60 -12.38 -8.84 -5.99
C GLY A 60 -11.14 -8.63 -5.11
N TYR A 61 -11.30 -7.92 -3.98
CA TYR A 61 -10.22 -7.63 -3.02
C TYR A 61 -9.09 -6.78 -3.61
N THR A 62 -9.45 -5.74 -4.38
CA THR A 62 -8.53 -4.69 -4.80
C THR A 62 -8.29 -3.68 -3.69
N PHE A 63 -7.21 -2.92 -3.82
CA PHE A 63 -6.76 -1.92 -2.86
C PHE A 63 -6.65 -0.55 -3.53
N THR A 64 -6.85 0.49 -2.74
CA THR A 64 -6.62 1.90 -3.10
C THR A 64 -6.10 2.63 -1.88
N LEU A 65 -5.41 3.75 -2.11
CA LEU A 65 -5.06 4.67 -1.05
C LEU A 65 -6.21 5.62 -0.73
N ASN A 66 -6.35 5.95 0.55
CA ASN A 66 -7.22 7.01 1.00
C ASN A 66 -6.60 8.37 0.63
N LYS A 67 -7.32 9.16 -0.16
CA LYS A 67 -6.84 10.47 -0.63
C LYS A 67 -6.70 11.49 0.49
N ASP A 68 -7.56 11.41 1.50
CA ASP A 68 -7.52 12.34 2.62
C ASP A 68 -6.29 12.07 3.51
N SER A 69 -5.90 10.80 3.63
CA SER A 69 -4.70 10.39 4.35
C SER A 69 -3.40 10.77 3.63
N LEU A 70 -3.43 11.06 2.33
CA LEU A 70 -2.22 11.41 1.56
C LEU A 70 -1.80 12.87 1.75
N ASN A 71 -2.71 13.77 2.13
CA ASN A 71 -2.40 15.18 2.38
C ASN A 71 -1.54 15.39 3.63
N GLU A 72 -1.44 14.40 4.52
CA GLU A 72 -0.59 14.44 5.73
C GLU A 72 0.87 14.05 5.46
N PHE A 73 1.20 13.57 4.26
CA PHE A 73 2.53 13.06 3.90
C PHE A 73 3.24 13.85 2.77
N ILE A 74 2.70 15.00 2.36
CA ILE A 74 3.37 15.92 1.43
C ILE A 74 4.21 16.89 2.26
N PHE A 75 5.53 16.67 2.32
CA PHE A 75 6.54 17.62 2.83
C PHE A 75 7.34 18.23 1.67
#